data_AF-A0A848UU39-F1
#
_entry.id   AF-A0A848UU39-F1
#
_cell.length_a   1.000
_cell.length_b   1.000
_cell.length_c   1.000
_cell.angle_alpha   90.00
_cell.angle_beta   90.00
_cell.angle_gamma   90.00
#
_symmetry.space_group_name_H-M   'P 1'
#
loop_
_entity.id
_entity.type
_entity.pdbx_description
1 polymer ?
#
loop_
_entity_poly.entity_id
_entity_poly.type
_entity_poly.pdbx_seq_one_letter_code
_entity_poly.pdbx_strand_id
1 'polypeptide(L)'
;ATRPTTLILDKASGVTDALIAEDGSLGVRITKDPFCRKLIHQLNRPVVSTSANFSGEKTPRHFGEIDPKLIEQVDYVVKHRQEDRKPASSSVIMKIGSGGKFKLIRK
;
A
#
# COMPACT_ATOMS: atom_id res chain seq x y z
N ALA A 1 3.81 -17.72 5.37
CA ALA A 1 2.79 -16.67 5.16
C ALA A 1 3.15 -15.81 3.94
N THR A 2 2.37 -15.93 2.86
CA THR A 2 2.66 -15.39 1.52
C THR A 2 1.94 -14.08 1.18
N ARG A 3 0.86 -13.74 1.90
CA ARG A 3 0.06 -12.55 1.62
C ARG A 3 0.60 -11.30 2.32
N PRO A 4 0.64 -10.12 1.66
CA PRO A 4 1.02 -8.87 2.31
C PRO A 4 0.06 -8.51 3.45
N THR A 5 0.58 -7.92 4.53
CA THR A 5 -0.21 -7.48 5.68
C THR A 5 0.04 -6.00 5.93
N THR A 6 -1.04 -5.23 6.06
CA THR A 6 -1.06 -3.85 6.51
C THR A 6 -1.59 -3.83 7.94
N LEU A 7 -0.85 -3.21 8.85
CA LEU A 7 -1.27 -2.98 10.23
C LEU A 7 -1.84 -1.57 10.36
N ILE A 8 -3.02 -1.43 10.94
CA ILE A 8 -3.54 -0.13 11.37
C ILE A 8 -3.08 0.07 12.82
N LEU A 9 -2.32 1.13 13.04
CA LEU A 9 -1.74 1.52 14.32
C LEU A 9 -2.38 2.82 14.80
N ASP A 10 -2.73 2.88 16.08
CA ASP A 10 -3.29 4.07 16.71
C ASP A 10 -2.19 5.12 16.99
N LYS A 11 -2.60 6.39 17.22
CA LYS A 11 -1.73 7.52 17.59
C LYS A 11 -0.63 7.78 16.55
N ALA A 12 -1.02 7.86 15.29
CA ALA A 12 -0.12 8.17 14.20
C ALA A 12 0.60 9.52 14.43
N SER A 13 1.89 9.58 14.12
CA SER A 13 2.71 10.80 14.23
C SER A 13 3.89 10.74 13.27
N GLY A 14 4.54 11.89 13.01
CA GLY A 14 5.69 11.98 12.11
C GLY A 14 5.35 11.90 10.61
N VAL A 15 4.07 12.07 10.25
CA VAL A 15 3.55 12.14 8.89
C VAL A 15 2.61 13.33 8.75
N THR A 16 2.25 13.71 7.52
CA THR A 16 1.24 14.77 7.28
C THR A 16 -0.15 14.31 7.73
N ASP A 17 -0.95 15.23 8.29
CA ASP A 17 -2.31 14.95 8.77
C ASP A 17 -3.22 14.40 7.67
N ALA A 18 -2.95 14.71 6.40
CA ALA A 18 -3.66 14.16 5.26
C ALA A 18 -3.57 12.62 5.14
N LEU A 19 -2.64 11.98 5.85
CA LEU A 19 -2.48 10.52 5.89
C LEU A 19 -3.08 9.89 7.15
N ILE A 20 -3.44 10.70 8.14
CA ILE A 20 -3.97 10.25 9.42
C ILE A 20 -5.49 10.15 9.28
N ALA A 21 -6.05 8.99 9.63
CA ALA A 21 -7.50 8.81 9.61
C ALA A 21 -8.18 9.68 10.70
N GLU A 22 -9.49 9.92 10.58
CA GLU A 22 -10.25 10.72 11.56
C GLU A 22 -10.14 10.19 13.00
N ASP A 23 -9.94 8.88 13.17
CA ASP A 23 -9.73 8.22 14.47
C ASP A 23 -8.29 8.30 14.99
N GLY A 24 -7.40 9.04 14.32
CA GLY A 24 -5.99 9.21 14.66
C GLY A 24 -5.10 8.01 14.29
N SER A 25 -5.60 7.06 13.50
CA SER A 25 -4.84 5.86 13.11
C SER A 25 -4.15 5.98 11.75
N LEU A 26 -3.15 5.11 11.51
CA LEU A 26 -2.39 5.03 10.25
C LEU A 26 -2.14 3.58 9.83
N GLY A 27 -2.33 3.31 8.53
CA GLY A 27 -1.98 2.03 7.91
C GLY A 27 -0.49 1.94 7.57
N VAL A 28 0.22 0.98 8.16
CA VAL A 28 1.65 0.73 7.95
C VAL A 28 1.87 -0.67 7.39
N ARG A 29 2.74 -0.80 6.39
CA ARG A 29 3.09 -2.08 5.76
C ARG A 29 4.60 -2.19 5.58
N ILE A 30 5.17 -3.31 6.01
CA ILE A 30 6.55 -3.70 5.67
C ILE A 30 6.49 -4.56 4.40
N THR A 31 7.00 -4.03 3.29
CA THR A 31 7.03 -4.77 2.02
C THR A 31 8.09 -5.87 2.02
N LYS A 32 7.75 -7.00 1.40
CA LYS A 32 8.69 -8.10 1.15
C LYS A 32 9.28 -8.06 -0.26
N ASP A 33 8.80 -7.15 -1.12
CA ASP A 33 9.29 -7.01 -2.47
C ASP A 33 10.71 -6.41 -2.46
N PRO A 34 11.74 -7.11 -3.03
CA PRO A 34 13.11 -6.64 -2.98
C PRO A 34 13.33 -5.29 -3.68
N PHE A 35 12.59 -5.03 -4.76
CA PHE A 35 12.68 -3.77 -5.49
C PHE A 35 12.15 -2.62 -4.62
N CYS A 36 10.94 -2.77 -4.05
CA CYS A 36 10.38 -1.76 -3.15
C CYS A 36 11.25 -1.54 -1.91
N ARG A 37 11.83 -2.60 -1.33
CA ARG A 37 12.77 -2.46 -0.19
C ARG A 37 13.97 -1.62 -0.58
N LYS A 38 14.62 -1.91 -1.71
CA LYS A 38 15.78 -1.16 -2.19
C LYS A 38 15.42 0.31 -2.45
N LEU A 39 14.28 0.57 -3.08
CA LEU A 39 13.79 1.93 -3.33
C LEU A 39 13.59 2.71 -2.03
N ILE A 40 12.85 2.14 -1.07
CA ILE A 40 12.58 2.78 0.23
C ILE A 40 13.90 3.05 0.98
N HIS A 41 14.85 2.10 0.96
CA HIS A 41 16.17 2.28 1.56
C HIS A 41 16.96 3.42 0.91
N GLN A 42 16.93 3.53 -0.42
CA GLN A 42 17.63 4.60 -1.13
C GLN A 42 16.98 5.98 -0.90
N LEU A 43 15.66 6.04 -0.76
CA LEU A 43 14.94 7.26 -0.41
C LEU A 43 15.19 7.69 1.05
N ASN A 44 15.64 6.77 1.91
CA ASN A 44 15.82 6.96 3.34
C ASN A 44 14.55 7.51 4.05
N ARG A 45 13.37 7.21 3.49
CA ARG A 45 12.07 7.70 3.93
C ARG A 45 10.97 6.68 3.59
N PRO A 46 9.88 6.60 4.37
CA PRO A 46 8.72 5.77 4.00
C PRO A 46 8.06 6.28 2.72
N VAL A 47 7.38 5.37 2.02
CA VAL A 47 6.63 5.69 0.79
C VAL A 47 5.14 5.46 1.05
N VAL A 48 4.36 6.51 0.80
CA VAL A 48 2.90 6.42 0.78
C VAL A 48 2.50 5.64 -0.46
N SER A 49 1.61 4.65 -0.30
CA SER A 49 1.15 3.81 -1.40
C SER A 49 -0.35 3.61 -1.29
N THR A 50 -1.06 4.05 -2.34
CA THR A 50 -2.45 3.72 -2.62
C THR A 50 -2.51 2.67 -3.74
N SER A 51 -3.70 2.18 -4.06
CA SER A 51 -3.90 1.37 -5.26
C SER A 51 -3.83 2.25 -6.51
N ALA A 52 -3.19 1.75 -7.57
CA ALA A 52 -2.97 2.49 -8.81
C ALA A 52 -4.24 2.51 -9.70
N ASN A 53 -5.28 3.19 -9.24
CA ASN A 53 -6.55 3.36 -9.94
C ASN A 53 -7.20 4.71 -9.60
N PHE A 54 -8.13 5.18 -10.43
CA PHE A 54 -8.96 6.32 -10.07
C PHE A 54 -9.91 5.98 -8.91
N SER A 55 -10.30 6.99 -8.13
CA SER A 55 -11.18 6.80 -6.98
C SER A 55 -12.52 6.19 -7.40
N GLY A 56 -12.97 5.16 -6.67
CA GLY A 56 -14.20 4.41 -6.98
C GLY A 56 -14.03 3.29 -8.00
N GLU A 57 -12.90 3.22 -8.72
CA GLU A 57 -12.65 2.15 -9.67
C GLU A 57 -12.09 0.87 -9.04
N LYS A 58 -12.13 -0.21 -9.81
CA LYS A 58 -11.59 -1.50 -9.39
C LYS A 58 -10.07 -1.44 -9.27
N THR A 59 -9.54 -1.92 -8.15
CA THR A 59 -8.09 -2.05 -7.97
C THR A 59 -7.48 -3.03 -8.99
N PRO A 60 -6.45 -2.63 -9.74
CA PRO A 60 -5.77 -3.50 -10.69
C PRO A 60 -5.01 -4.61 -9.97
N ARG A 61 -5.06 -5.82 -10.53
CA ARG A 61 -4.38 -7.00 -9.99
C ARG A 61 -2.99 -7.20 -10.58
N HIS A 62 -2.71 -6.58 -11.71
CA HIS A 62 -1.41 -6.54 -12.36
C HIS A 62 -1.27 -5.25 -13.18
N PHE A 63 -0.06 -4.96 -13.67
CA PHE A 63 0.22 -3.72 -14.40
C PHE A 63 -0.70 -3.50 -15.62
N GLY A 64 -0.94 -4.55 -16.41
CA GLY A 64 -1.84 -4.47 -17.58
C GLY A 64 -3.34 -4.22 -17.27
N GLU A 65 -3.76 -4.13 -16.01
CA GLU A 65 -5.12 -3.72 -15.62
C GLU A 65 -5.19 -2.23 -15.20
N ILE A 66 -4.06 -1.52 -15.17
CA ILE A 66 -4.04 -0.09 -14.85
C ILE A 66 -4.57 0.71 -16.04
N ASP A 67 -5.44 1.69 -15.78
CA ASP A 67 -5.95 2.58 -16.83
C ASP A 67 -4.79 3.36 -17.48
N PRO A 68 -4.62 3.29 -18.82
CA PRO A 68 -3.61 4.07 -19.55
C PRO A 68 -3.62 5.57 -19.25
N LYS A 69 -4.79 6.17 -18.99
CA LYS A 69 -4.90 7.59 -18.61
C LYS A 69 -4.22 7.90 -17.29
N LEU A 70 -4.20 6.95 -16.35
CA LEU A 70 -3.47 7.12 -15.08
C LEU A 70 -1.96 7.03 -15.32
N ILE A 71 -1.53 6.13 -16.20
CA ILE A 71 -0.12 5.96 -16.60
C ILE A 71 0.42 7.25 -17.25
N GLU A 72 -0.40 7.92 -18.06
CA GLU A 72 -0.04 9.19 -18.70
C GLU A 72 0.00 10.39 -17.74
N GLN A 73 -0.66 10.31 -16.58
CA GLN A 73 -0.76 11.41 -15.60
C GLN A 73 0.35 11.41 -14.54
N VAL A 74 1.20 10.38 -14.50
CA VAL A 74 2.27 10.26 -13.50
C VAL A 74 3.62 10.63 -14.08
N ASP A 75 4.48 11.24 -13.27
CA ASP A 75 5.81 11.66 -13.70
C ASP A 75 6.73 10.48 -14.07
N TYR A 76 6.48 9.31 -13.47
CA TYR A 76 7.33 8.14 -13.68
C TYR A 76 6.59 6.83 -13.46
N VAL A 77 6.86 5.87 -14.36
CA VAL A 77 6.35 4.50 -14.29
C VAL A 77 7.53 3.54 -14.29
N VAL A 78 7.71 2.82 -13.18
CA VAL A 78 8.81 1.86 -13.04
C VAL A 78 8.62 0.64 -13.93
N LYS A 79 9.69 0.20 -14.61
CA LYS A 79 9.68 -0.99 -15.51
C LYS A 79 9.66 -2.34 -14.79
N HIS A 80 9.67 -2.37 -13.45
CA HIS A 80 9.75 -3.60 -12.68
C HIS A 80 8.47 -4.43 -12.78
N ARG A 81 8.57 -5.68 -13.26
CA ARG A 81 7.47 -6.67 -13.32
C ARG A 81 6.21 -6.22 -14.09
N GLN A 82 6.32 -5.29 -15.02
CA GLN A 82 5.17 -4.85 -15.83
C GLN A 82 4.53 -5.98 -16.65
N GLU A 83 5.31 -7.00 -17.05
CA GLU A 83 4.79 -8.18 -17.76
C GLU A 83 4.27 -9.31 -16.86
N ASP A 84 4.41 -9.17 -15.54
CA ASP A 84 3.88 -10.16 -14.62
C ASP A 84 2.34 -10.07 -14.58
N ARG A 85 1.66 -11.09 -15.10
CA ARG A 85 0.19 -11.19 -15.12
C ARG A 85 -0.36 -12.00 -13.95
N LYS A 86 0.49 -12.48 -13.03
CA LYS A 86 0.01 -13.20 -11.84
C LYS A 86 -0.84 -12.25 -11.00
N PRO A 87 -2.12 -12.55 -10.77
CA PRO A 87 -3.00 -11.66 -10.01
C PRO A 87 -2.46 -11.46 -8.59
N ALA A 88 -2.14 -10.22 -8.23
CA ALA A 88 -1.79 -9.90 -6.86
C ALA A 88 -3.05 -9.95 -5.98
N SER A 89 -2.92 -10.55 -4.80
CA SER A 89 -3.96 -10.46 -3.78
C SER A 89 -3.81 -9.14 -3.01
N SER A 90 -4.93 -8.54 -2.65
CA SER A 90 -4.97 -7.39 -1.76
C SER A 90 -4.37 -7.75 -0.40
N SER A 91 -3.79 -6.76 0.29
CA SER A 91 -3.23 -7.00 1.61
C SER A 91 -4.31 -7.33 2.64
N VAL A 92 -3.96 -8.19 3.60
CA VAL A 92 -4.71 -8.29 4.86
C VAL A 92 -4.60 -6.97 5.57
N ILE A 93 -5.71 -6.45 6.07
CA ILE A 93 -5.69 -5.25 6.91
C ILE A 93 -6.10 -5.68 8.32
N MET A 94 -5.21 -5.44 9.27
CA MET A 94 -5.42 -5.78 10.68
C MET A 94 -5.21 -4.52 11.53
N LYS A 95 -6.21 -4.14 12.33
CA LYS A 95 -6.06 -3.10 13.34
C LYS A 95 -5.61 -3.72 14.65
N ILE A 96 -4.56 -3.16 15.25
CA ILE A 96 -4.06 -3.57 16.56
C ILE A 96 -4.57 -2.54 17.57
N GLY A 97 -5.37 -2.98 18.53
CA GLY A 97 -5.84 -2.16 19.64
C GLY A 97 -5.07 -2.42 20.94
N SER A 98 -5.38 -1.64 21.96
CA SER A 98 -4.79 -1.75 23.30
C SER A 98 -5.01 -3.15 23.91
N GLY A 99 -3.99 -3.68 24.59
CA GLY A 99 -4.09 -4.96 25.32
C GLY A 99 -4.04 -6.21 24.45
N GLY A 100 -3.40 -6.17 23.27
CA GLY A 100 -3.17 -7.33 22.41
C GLY A 100 -4.40 -7.78 21.59
N LYS A 101 -5.49 -7.01 21.63
CA LYS A 101 -6.67 -7.27 20.80
C LYS A 101 -6.40 -6.82 19.37
N PHE A 102 -6.73 -7.66 18.39
CA PHE A 102 -6.68 -7.30 16.98
C PHE A 102 -8.04 -7.45 16.32
N LYS A 103 -8.33 -6.57 15.36
CA LYS A 103 -9.51 -6.64 14.50
C LYS A 103 -9.07 -6.82 13.06
N LEU A 104 -9.59 -7.84 12.40
CA LEU A 104 -9.35 -8.03 10.97
C LEU A 104 -10.34 -7.15 10.18
N ILE A 105 -9.82 -6.19 9.43
CA ILE A 105 -10.60 -5.23 8.63
C ILE A 105 -10.84 -5.77 7.23
N ARG A 106 -9.82 -6.42 6.65
CA ARG A 106 -9.90 -7.04 5.32
C ARG A 106 -9.21 -8.40 5.34
N LYS A 107 -9.95 -9.44 4.91
CA LYS A 107 -9.38 -10.73 4.54
C LYS A 107 -8.76 -10.65 3.18
#